data_AF-A5BYX5-F1
#
_entry.id   AF-A5BYX5-F1
#
_cell.length_a   1.000
_cell.length_b   1.000
_cell.length_c   1.000
_cell.angle_alpha   90.00
_cell.angle_beta   90.00
_cell.angle_gamma   90.00
#
_symmetry.space_group_name_H-M   'P 1'
#
loop_
_entity.id
_entity.type
_entity.pdbx_description
1 polymer ?
#
loop_
_entity_poly.entity_id
_entity_poly.type
_entity_poly.pdbx_seq_one_letter_code
_entity_poly.pdbx_strand_id
1 'polypeptide(L)'
;MDLPSLAVILQAALSPNPDQLKAAEESLNQFQYTPQHLVRLLQIIVDGNCDMAVRQVASIHFKNFIAKNWSPHEPDEQQKISQSDKEMVRDNILVYVAQVPPLLRAQLGECLKTIVHADYPEQWPRLLDWVKHNLQDQQVYGALFVLRILSRKYEFKSDEERTPVHRIVEETFPHLLGIFNRLVQIVNPPLEVAELIKLICKIFWSSIYLEIPKQLFDPNVFNSWMILFLNVLERPVPLEGQPADPELRKSWGWWKVKKWTVHILNRLYTRFGDLKLQNPENRAFAQMFQKNFAGKILECHLNLLNVIRMGGYLPDRVINLILQYLSNS
;
A
#
# COMPACT_ATOMS: atom_id res chain seq x y z
N MET A 1 16.66 13.23 27.33
CA MET A 1 16.81 14.46 26.52
C MET A 1 15.44 15.00 26.20
N ASP A 2 15.21 16.30 26.35
CA ASP A 2 13.94 16.93 26.00
C ASP A 2 13.80 17.15 24.48
N LEU A 3 12.60 17.55 24.04
CA LEU A 3 12.30 17.73 22.62
C LEU A 3 13.10 18.88 21.97
N PRO A 4 13.24 20.07 22.60
CA PRO A 4 14.04 21.15 22.03
C PRO A 4 15.52 20.76 21.84
N SER A 5 16.14 20.11 22.82
CA SER A 5 17.55 19.69 22.68
C SER A 5 17.73 18.67 21.58
N LEU A 6 16.78 17.72 21.44
CA LEU A 6 16.82 16.74 20.36
C LEU A 6 16.70 17.40 18.98
N ALA A 7 15.82 18.39 18.83
CA ALA A 7 15.69 19.15 17.58
C ALA A 7 17.00 19.90 17.22
N VAL A 8 17.68 20.49 18.20
CA VAL A 8 18.99 21.14 17.99
C VAL A 8 20.05 20.15 17.53
N ILE A 9 20.09 18.95 18.12
CA ILE A 9 21.06 17.91 17.70
C ILE A 9 20.75 17.42 16.29
N LEU A 10 19.47 17.21 15.95
CA LEU A 10 19.06 16.83 14.60
C LEU A 10 19.40 17.92 13.57
N GLN A 11 19.30 19.20 13.96
CA GLN A 11 19.73 20.32 13.12
C GLN A 11 21.26 20.33 12.94
N ALA A 12 22.03 20.01 13.99
CA ALA A 12 23.49 19.89 13.90
C ALA A 12 23.93 18.72 13.00
N ALA A 13 23.14 17.64 12.94
CA ALA A 13 23.33 16.53 12.01
C ALA A 13 23.09 16.88 10.53
N LEU A 14 22.69 18.12 10.22
CA LEU A 14 22.61 18.66 8.86
C LEU A 14 23.80 19.58 8.52
N SER A 15 24.71 19.82 9.47
CA SER A 15 25.79 20.79 9.28
C SER A 15 26.76 20.33 8.19
N PRO A 16 27.21 21.23 7.31
CA PRO A 16 28.30 20.94 6.37
C PRO A 16 29.66 20.80 7.08
N ASN A 17 29.77 21.18 8.36
CA ASN A 17 30.97 20.99 9.16
C ASN A 17 31.07 19.53 9.64
N PRO A 18 32.11 18.76 9.23
CA PRO A 18 32.26 17.36 9.60
C PRO A 18 32.33 17.11 11.11
N ASP A 19 32.93 18.02 11.87
CA ASP A 19 33.09 17.86 13.33
C ASP A 19 31.74 18.02 14.05
N GLN A 20 30.91 18.97 13.59
CA GLN A 20 29.56 19.17 14.14
C GLN A 20 28.63 18.01 13.79
N LEU A 21 28.69 17.52 12.54
CA LEU A 21 27.95 16.36 12.10
C LEU A 21 28.30 15.13 12.95
N LYS A 22 29.59 14.85 13.11
CA LYS A 22 30.07 13.71 13.90
C LYS A 22 29.65 13.81 15.37
N ALA A 23 29.78 14.98 16.00
CA ALA A 23 29.35 15.18 17.38
C ALA A 23 27.83 15.00 17.56
N ALA A 24 27.04 15.42 16.57
CA ALA A 24 25.59 15.22 16.57
C ALA A 24 25.23 13.73 16.44
N GLU A 25 25.87 12.99 15.54
CA GLU A 25 25.67 11.55 15.39
C GLU A 25 26.08 10.77 16.64
N GLU A 26 27.21 11.10 17.26
CA GLU A 26 27.65 10.52 18.53
C GLU A 26 26.63 10.78 19.64
N SER A 27 26.10 12.01 19.72
CA SER A 27 25.04 12.35 20.69
C SER A 27 23.77 11.55 20.44
N LEU A 28 23.29 11.46 19.19
CA LEU A 28 22.11 10.64 18.86
C LEU A 28 22.34 9.18 19.24
N ASN A 29 23.53 8.64 18.98
CA ASN A 29 23.88 7.27 19.34
C ASN A 29 23.91 7.04 20.85
N GLN A 30 24.34 8.02 21.64
CA GLN A 30 24.38 7.94 23.10
C GLN A 30 22.96 7.93 23.69
N PHE A 31 22.04 8.73 23.15
CA PHE A 31 20.72 8.92 23.74
C PHE A 31 19.60 8.06 23.13
N GLN A 32 19.88 7.32 22.04
CA GLN A 32 18.85 6.57 21.30
C GLN A 32 18.09 5.53 22.13
N TYR A 33 18.71 5.01 23.20
CA TYR A 33 18.11 4.02 24.10
C TYR A 33 17.44 4.62 25.34
N THR A 34 17.40 5.95 25.45
CA THR A 34 16.74 6.59 26.59
C THR A 34 15.22 6.54 26.46
N PRO A 35 14.46 6.40 27.56
CA PRO A 35 13.00 6.39 27.52
C PRO A 35 12.42 7.59 26.78
N GLN A 36 11.36 7.35 26.01
CA GLN A 36 10.67 8.32 25.16
C GLN A 36 11.51 8.90 24.00
N HIS A 37 12.76 8.48 23.78
CA HIS A 37 13.55 8.97 22.65
C HIS A 37 12.81 8.76 21.31
N LEU A 38 12.28 7.56 21.12
CA LEU A 38 11.53 7.20 19.92
C LEU A 38 10.24 8.01 19.77
N VAL A 39 9.53 8.26 20.87
CA VAL A 39 8.31 9.07 20.89
C VAL A 39 8.60 10.52 20.54
N ARG A 40 9.70 11.10 21.06
CA ARG A 40 10.13 12.46 20.75
C ARG A 40 10.56 12.61 19.29
N LEU A 41 11.23 11.62 18.70
CA LEU A 41 11.50 11.60 17.27
C LEU A 41 10.19 11.65 16.47
N LEU A 42 9.19 10.85 16.83
CA LEU A 42 7.88 10.90 16.18
C LEU A 42 7.22 12.28 16.33
N GLN A 43 7.26 12.89 17.51
CA GLN A 43 6.74 14.24 17.73
C GLN A 43 7.40 15.28 16.82
N ILE A 44 8.73 15.24 16.67
CA ILE A 44 9.46 16.13 15.75
C ILE A 44 9.04 15.88 14.30
N ILE A 45 8.93 14.63 13.87
CA ILE A 45 8.55 14.28 12.49
C ILE A 45 7.18 14.87 12.12
N VAL A 46 6.24 14.87 13.06
CA VAL A 46 4.84 15.27 12.80
C VAL A 46 4.59 16.75 13.06
N ASP A 47 5.50 17.44 13.76
CA ASP A 47 5.39 18.88 14.03
C ASP A 47 5.52 19.69 12.73
N GLY A 48 4.39 20.29 12.30
CA GLY A 48 4.31 21.14 11.13
C GLY A 48 5.13 22.42 11.23
N ASN A 49 5.50 22.85 12.43
CA ASN A 49 6.28 24.06 12.67
C ASN A 49 7.79 23.80 12.68
N CYS A 50 8.22 22.54 12.70
CA CYS A 50 9.62 22.18 12.64
C CYS A 50 10.13 22.22 11.19
N ASP A 51 11.39 22.63 11.00
CA ASP A 51 12.01 22.69 9.69
C ASP A 51 11.98 21.33 8.96
N MET A 52 11.69 21.36 7.67
CA MET A 52 11.48 20.14 6.88
C MET A 52 12.73 19.26 6.82
N ALA A 53 13.94 19.84 6.81
CA ALA A 53 15.17 19.07 6.81
C ALA A 53 15.39 18.38 8.16
N VAL A 54 15.11 19.05 9.27
CA VAL A 54 15.16 18.46 10.63
C VAL A 54 14.19 17.28 10.75
N ARG A 55 12.95 17.48 10.28
CA ARG A 55 11.92 16.42 10.26
C ARG A 55 12.35 15.23 9.40
N GLN A 56 13.01 15.48 8.28
CA GLN A 56 13.53 14.44 7.41
C GLN A 56 14.62 13.62 8.12
N VAL A 57 15.60 14.26 8.74
CA VAL A 57 16.65 13.58 9.53
C VAL A 57 16.01 12.76 10.66
N ALA A 58 15.09 13.36 11.42
CA ALA A 58 14.35 12.67 12.47
C ALA A 58 13.66 11.40 11.94
N SER A 59 13.00 11.49 10.78
CA SER A 59 12.30 10.35 10.17
C SER A 59 13.23 9.23 9.71
N ILE A 60 14.45 9.57 9.26
CA ILE A 60 15.47 8.59 8.87
C ILE A 60 16.02 7.89 10.11
N HIS A 61 16.35 8.63 11.17
CA HIS A 61 16.79 8.05 12.44
C HIS A 61 15.71 7.17 13.06
N PHE A 62 14.47 7.65 13.10
CA PHE A 62 13.31 6.89 13.60
C PHE A 62 13.15 5.56 12.86
N LYS A 63 13.18 5.58 11.52
CA LYS A 63 13.11 4.36 10.69
C LYS A 63 14.26 3.41 10.96
N ASN A 64 15.51 3.90 10.96
CA ASN A 64 16.68 3.06 11.18
C ASN A 64 16.65 2.42 12.58
N PHE A 65 16.21 3.17 13.58
CA PHE A 65 16.09 2.67 14.95
C PHE A 65 15.01 1.60 15.07
N ILE A 66 13.82 1.81 14.48
CA ILE A 66 12.74 0.80 14.46
C ILE A 66 13.19 -0.45 13.72
N ALA A 67 13.78 -0.30 12.54
CA ALA A 67 14.26 -1.44 11.75
C ALA A 67 15.26 -2.31 12.52
N LYS A 68 16.11 -1.70 13.36
CA LYS A 68 17.14 -2.40 14.14
C LYS A 68 16.66 -2.89 15.50
N ASN A 69 15.69 -2.23 16.14
CA ASN A 69 15.44 -2.43 17.57
C ASN A 69 13.99 -2.76 17.92
N TRP A 70 13.06 -2.81 16.95
CA TRP A 70 11.65 -3.07 17.26
C TRP A 70 11.42 -4.44 17.89
N SER A 71 12.06 -5.48 17.37
CA SER A 71 12.00 -6.83 17.92
C SER A 71 13.42 -7.35 18.17
N PRO A 72 13.62 -8.15 19.25
CA PRO A 72 14.86 -8.89 19.44
C PRO A 72 15.16 -9.79 18.23
N HIS A 73 16.42 -9.88 17.80
CA HIS A 73 16.84 -10.79 16.74
C HIS A 73 17.08 -12.20 17.27
N GLU A 74 17.53 -12.30 18.51
CA GLU A 74 17.82 -13.55 19.20
C GLU A 74 16.90 -13.70 20.43
N PRO A 75 16.53 -14.93 20.83
CA PRO A 75 15.65 -15.16 21.98
C PRO A 75 16.15 -14.55 23.29
N ASP A 76 17.48 -14.47 23.46
CA ASP A 76 18.14 -13.97 24.67
C ASP A 76 18.47 -12.46 24.59
N GLU A 77 18.21 -11.80 23.45
CA GLU A 77 18.47 -10.37 23.30
C GLU A 77 17.43 -9.55 24.08
N GLN A 78 17.91 -8.67 24.96
CA GLN A 78 17.04 -7.77 25.72
C GLN A 78 16.30 -6.80 24.80
N GLN A 79 15.01 -6.57 25.09
CA GLN A 79 14.23 -5.55 24.41
C GLN A 79 14.83 -4.17 24.62
N LYS A 80 15.18 -3.50 23.51
CA LYS A 80 15.78 -2.16 23.51
C LYS A 80 14.77 -1.02 23.55
N ILE A 81 13.49 -1.33 23.35
CA ILE A 81 12.38 -0.36 23.35
C ILE A 81 11.40 -0.77 24.44
N SER A 82 11.05 0.19 25.31
CA SER A 82 10.07 -0.05 26.35
C SER A 82 8.69 -0.35 25.75
N GLN A 83 7.90 -1.18 26.43
CA GLN A 83 6.55 -1.51 25.99
C GLN A 83 5.65 -0.26 25.89
N SER A 84 5.82 0.70 26.81
CA SER A 84 5.10 1.98 26.78
C SER A 84 5.47 2.83 25.55
N ASP A 85 6.75 2.89 25.18
CA ASP A 85 7.16 3.61 23.96
C ASP A 85 6.64 2.91 22.69
N LYS A 86 6.61 1.57 22.67
CA LYS A 86 6.00 0.81 21.56
C LYS A 86 4.51 1.12 21.41
N GLU A 87 3.76 1.14 22.52
CA GLU A 87 2.34 1.49 22.53
C GLU A 87 2.10 2.91 22.02
N MET A 88 2.85 3.88 22.53
CA MET A 88 2.78 5.27 22.07
C MET A 88 3.07 5.40 20.58
N VAL A 89 4.09 4.72 20.06
CA VAL A 89 4.39 4.74 18.63
C VAL A 89 3.25 4.13 17.83
N ARG A 90 2.73 2.96 18.23
CA ARG A 90 1.62 2.29 17.55
C ARG A 90 0.38 3.16 17.46
N ASP A 91 -0.03 3.77 18.56
CA ASP A 91 -1.25 4.59 18.59
C ASP A 91 -1.14 5.86 17.73
N ASN A 92 0.05 6.47 17.71
CA ASN A 92 0.25 7.76 17.02
C ASN A 92 0.63 7.60 15.55
N ILE A 93 1.40 6.58 15.17
CA ILE A 93 1.92 6.44 13.80
C ILE A 93 0.79 6.24 12.76
N LEU A 94 -0.30 5.59 13.15
CA LEU A 94 -1.48 5.37 12.29
C LEU A 94 -2.17 6.69 11.91
N VAL A 95 -2.26 7.62 12.86
CA VAL A 95 -2.89 8.92 12.66
C VAL A 95 -2.00 9.81 11.78
N TYR A 96 -0.71 9.90 12.11
CA TYR A 96 0.17 10.88 11.49
C TYR A 96 0.68 10.48 10.11
N VAL A 97 0.71 9.19 9.76
CA VAL A 97 1.17 8.76 8.41
C VAL A 97 0.33 9.38 7.28
N ALA A 98 -0.95 9.66 7.53
CA ALA A 98 -1.82 10.34 6.58
C ALA A 98 -1.50 11.84 6.47
N GLN A 99 -1.10 12.47 7.58
CA GLN A 99 -1.00 13.93 7.72
C GLN A 99 0.36 14.50 7.29
N VAL A 100 1.42 13.69 7.32
CA VAL A 100 2.77 14.16 6.96
C VAL A 100 2.99 14.23 5.44
N PRO A 101 3.91 15.10 4.94
CA PRO A 101 4.26 15.18 3.53
C PRO A 101 4.76 13.83 2.94
N PRO A 102 4.66 13.62 1.61
CA PRO A 102 5.03 12.34 0.97
C PRO A 102 6.43 11.83 1.32
N LEU A 103 7.40 12.72 1.49
CA LEU A 103 8.78 12.37 1.84
C LEU A 103 8.88 11.70 3.22
N LEU A 104 8.21 12.26 4.23
CA LEU A 104 8.17 11.70 5.59
C LEU A 104 7.28 10.46 5.64
N ARG A 105 6.16 10.49 4.90
CA ARG A 105 5.24 9.36 4.78
C ARG A 105 5.93 8.10 4.27
N ALA A 106 6.88 8.24 3.34
CA ALA A 106 7.66 7.11 2.86
C ALA A 106 8.49 6.47 3.99
N GLN A 107 9.12 7.28 4.86
CA GLN A 107 9.88 6.77 6.00
C GLN A 107 8.97 6.13 7.06
N LEU A 108 7.86 6.80 7.43
CA LEU A 108 6.87 6.25 8.37
C LEU A 108 6.21 4.97 7.83
N GLY A 109 6.02 4.86 6.51
CA GLY A 109 5.50 3.66 5.86
C GLY A 109 6.43 2.45 6.02
N GLU A 110 7.74 2.64 5.92
CA GLU A 110 8.70 1.56 6.21
C GLU A 110 8.73 1.20 7.70
N CYS A 111 8.57 2.18 8.60
CA CYS A 111 8.41 1.90 10.04
C CYS A 111 7.17 1.06 10.30
N LEU A 112 6.01 1.49 9.78
CA LEU A 112 4.74 0.76 9.86
C LEU A 112 4.87 -0.66 9.34
N LYS A 113 5.56 -0.85 8.21
CA LYS A 113 5.81 -2.18 7.68
C LYS A 113 6.56 -3.06 8.68
N THR A 114 7.66 -2.57 9.27
CA THR A 114 8.40 -3.32 10.30
C THR A 114 7.50 -3.67 11.48
N ILE A 115 6.77 -2.70 12.01
CA ILE A 115 5.88 -2.89 13.17
C ILE A 115 4.76 -3.89 12.85
N VAL A 116 4.10 -3.77 11.69
CA VAL A 116 3.03 -4.69 11.27
C VAL A 116 3.55 -6.10 11.07
N HIS A 117 4.75 -6.26 10.53
CA HIS A 117 5.38 -7.58 10.38
C HIS A 117 5.66 -8.24 11.73
N ALA A 118 6.12 -7.47 12.72
CA ALA A 118 6.44 -7.97 14.04
C ALA A 118 5.22 -8.23 14.92
N ASP A 119 4.25 -7.30 14.94
CA ASP A 119 3.28 -7.22 16.04
C ASP A 119 1.86 -7.69 15.65
N TYR A 120 1.48 -7.68 14.37
CA TYR A 120 0.13 -8.07 13.97
C TYR A 120 0.03 -9.58 13.64
N PRO A 121 -1.04 -10.30 14.02
CA PRO A 121 -2.20 -9.82 14.78
C PRO A 121 -2.05 -9.88 16.31
N GLU A 122 -1.11 -10.65 16.85
CA GLU A 122 -1.12 -11.07 18.27
C GLU A 122 -0.85 -9.91 19.24
N GLN A 123 0.16 -9.08 18.96
CA GLN A 123 0.57 -7.97 19.82
C GLN A 123 -0.15 -6.66 19.46
N TRP A 124 -0.74 -6.57 18.27
CA TRP A 124 -1.46 -5.39 17.80
C TRP A 124 -2.85 -5.71 17.20
N PRO A 125 -3.76 -6.34 17.96
CA PRO A 125 -5.05 -6.81 17.45
C PRO A 125 -5.98 -5.68 17.00
N ARG A 126 -5.88 -4.50 17.62
CA ARG A 126 -6.71 -3.32 17.31
C ARG A 126 -6.42 -2.66 15.96
N LEU A 127 -5.35 -3.06 15.27
CA LEU A 127 -4.96 -2.47 13.98
C LEU A 127 -6.07 -2.63 12.93
N LEU A 128 -6.69 -3.80 12.84
CA LEU A 128 -7.75 -4.05 11.84
C LEU A 128 -9.01 -3.25 12.15
N ASP A 129 -9.37 -3.12 13.43
CA ASP A 129 -10.50 -2.30 13.86
C ASP A 129 -10.30 -0.82 13.51
N TRP A 130 -9.08 -0.31 13.73
CA TRP A 130 -8.71 1.05 13.33
C TRP A 130 -8.86 1.24 11.81
N VAL A 131 -8.37 0.28 11.01
CA VAL A 131 -8.52 0.32 9.55
C VAL A 131 -10.00 0.33 9.15
N LYS A 132 -10.82 -0.58 9.71
CA LYS A 132 -12.25 -0.70 9.39
C LYS A 132 -13.01 0.58 9.71
N HIS A 133 -12.71 1.20 10.85
CA HIS A 133 -13.31 2.46 11.26
C HIS A 133 -12.93 3.59 10.30
N ASN A 134 -11.63 3.75 10.01
CA ASN A 134 -11.15 4.87 9.20
C ASN A 134 -11.42 4.73 7.69
N LEU A 135 -11.78 3.54 7.19
CA LEU A 135 -12.31 3.37 5.83
C LEU A 135 -13.70 3.99 5.64
N GLN A 136 -14.45 4.16 6.72
CA GLN A 136 -15.82 4.71 6.71
C GLN A 136 -15.86 6.20 7.02
N ASP A 137 -14.77 6.76 7.53
CA ASP A 137 -14.67 8.15 7.98
C ASP A 137 -13.82 9.01 7.01
N GLN A 138 -13.44 10.22 7.40
CA GLN A 138 -12.72 11.19 6.59
C GLN A 138 -11.25 10.80 6.32
N GLN A 139 -10.71 9.77 6.97
CA GLN A 139 -9.30 9.35 6.85
C GLN A 139 -9.07 8.20 5.85
N VAL A 140 -9.88 8.11 4.79
CA VAL A 140 -9.84 7.00 3.81
C VAL A 140 -8.43 6.74 3.26
N TYR A 141 -7.67 7.78 2.93
CA TYR A 141 -6.31 7.61 2.41
C TYR A 141 -5.39 6.91 3.43
N GLY A 142 -5.41 7.34 4.69
CA GLY A 142 -4.60 6.74 5.76
C GLY A 142 -4.96 5.28 5.99
N ALA A 143 -6.26 4.98 6.05
CA ALA A 143 -6.76 3.62 6.18
C ALA A 143 -6.33 2.71 5.01
N LEU A 144 -6.45 3.19 3.76
CA LEU A 144 -5.99 2.45 2.58
C LEU A 144 -4.47 2.25 2.58
N PHE A 145 -3.70 3.23 3.04
CA PHE A 145 -2.24 3.13 3.12
C PHE A 145 -1.82 2.05 4.13
N VAL A 146 -2.40 2.06 5.33
CA VAL A 146 -2.16 1.05 6.37
C VAL A 146 -2.64 -0.33 5.92
N LEU A 147 -3.84 -0.42 5.36
CA LEU A 147 -4.38 -1.68 4.84
C LEU A 147 -3.51 -2.24 3.71
N ARG A 148 -2.95 -1.39 2.85
CA ARG A 148 -2.02 -1.83 1.81
C ARG A 148 -0.77 -2.49 2.39
N ILE A 149 -0.22 -1.96 3.48
CA ILE A 149 0.93 -2.56 4.18
C ILE A 149 0.52 -3.90 4.79
N LEU A 150 -0.63 -3.92 5.48
CA LEU A 150 -1.17 -5.11 6.12
C LEU A 150 -1.45 -6.24 5.11
N SER A 151 -2.11 -5.97 3.99
CA SER A 151 -2.34 -6.97 2.94
C SER A 151 -1.03 -7.43 2.29
N ARG A 152 0.00 -6.58 2.21
CA ARG A 152 1.32 -6.97 1.66
C ARG A 152 2.01 -8.02 2.52
N LYS A 153 1.87 -7.93 3.85
CA LYS A 153 2.50 -8.86 4.80
C LYS A 153 2.22 -10.32 4.41
N TYR A 154 1.01 -10.58 3.91
CA TYR A 154 0.53 -11.91 3.58
C TYR A 154 0.55 -12.24 2.08
N GLU A 155 1.03 -11.34 1.22
CA GLU A 155 0.98 -11.48 -0.25
C GLU A 155 1.64 -12.79 -0.73
N PHE A 156 2.73 -13.21 -0.09
CA PHE A 156 3.53 -14.39 -0.47
C PHE A 156 3.52 -15.51 0.59
N LYS A 157 2.58 -15.47 1.54
CA LYS A 157 2.50 -16.43 2.65
C LYS A 157 1.77 -17.72 2.26
N SER A 158 2.10 -18.86 2.88
CA SER A 158 1.37 -20.12 2.63
C SER A 158 -0.07 -20.05 3.16
N ASP A 159 -0.91 -21.02 2.81
CA ASP A 159 -2.33 -21.01 3.17
C ASP A 159 -2.54 -21.01 4.70
N GLU A 160 -1.74 -21.78 5.43
CA GLU A 160 -1.73 -21.82 6.89
C GLU A 160 -1.46 -20.43 7.51
N GLU A 161 -0.42 -19.75 7.01
CA GLU A 161 -0.03 -18.41 7.43
C GLU A 161 -0.97 -17.31 6.91
N ARG A 162 -1.86 -17.63 5.96
CA ARG A 162 -2.84 -16.70 5.37
C ARG A 162 -4.19 -16.70 6.08
N THR A 163 -4.36 -17.49 7.15
CA THR A 163 -5.56 -17.44 7.99
C THR A 163 -5.98 -16.01 8.38
N PRO A 164 -5.06 -15.08 8.77
CA PRO A 164 -5.42 -13.69 9.06
C PRO A 164 -5.96 -12.91 7.84
N VAL A 165 -5.58 -13.27 6.61
CA VAL A 165 -6.07 -12.63 5.37
C VAL A 165 -7.57 -12.81 5.21
N HIS A 166 -8.13 -13.95 5.63
CA HIS A 166 -9.56 -14.19 5.54
C HIS A 166 -10.35 -13.13 6.32
N ARG A 167 -9.94 -12.89 7.57
CA ARG A 167 -10.55 -11.86 8.42
C ARG A 167 -10.35 -10.46 7.85
N ILE A 168 -9.15 -10.15 7.36
CA ILE A 168 -8.86 -8.86 6.72
C ILE A 168 -9.81 -8.62 5.53
N VAL A 169 -9.96 -9.61 4.64
CA VAL A 169 -10.84 -9.53 3.47
C VAL A 169 -12.29 -9.36 3.90
N GLU A 170 -12.78 -10.24 4.77
CA GLU A 170 -14.16 -10.22 5.25
C GLU A 170 -14.56 -8.87 5.87
N GLU A 171 -13.69 -8.29 6.71
CA GLU A 171 -13.99 -7.04 7.39
C GLU A 171 -13.77 -5.78 6.52
N THR A 172 -12.93 -5.84 5.49
CA THR A 172 -12.54 -4.64 4.71
C THR A 172 -13.09 -4.59 3.29
N PHE A 173 -13.27 -5.71 2.60
CA PHE A 173 -13.68 -5.72 1.18
C PHE A 173 -15.04 -5.09 0.90
N PRO A 174 -16.08 -5.25 1.73
CA PRO A 174 -17.34 -4.54 1.53
C PRO A 174 -17.15 -3.01 1.51
N HIS A 175 -16.32 -2.48 2.42
CA HIS A 175 -15.99 -1.06 2.49
C HIS A 175 -15.17 -0.62 1.27
N LEU A 176 -14.15 -1.41 0.89
CA LEU A 176 -13.33 -1.14 -0.29
C LEU A 176 -14.15 -1.11 -1.58
N LEU A 177 -15.08 -2.05 -1.74
CA LEU A 177 -15.98 -2.12 -2.90
C LEU A 177 -16.86 -0.87 -2.98
N GLY A 178 -17.45 -0.46 -1.86
CA GLY A 178 -18.26 0.76 -1.78
C GLY A 178 -17.45 2.03 -2.09
N ILE A 179 -16.22 2.15 -1.56
CA ILE A 179 -15.31 3.27 -1.87
C ILE A 179 -14.95 3.24 -3.36
N PHE A 180 -14.54 2.08 -3.88
CA PHE A 180 -14.12 1.95 -5.28
C PHE A 180 -15.24 2.33 -6.23
N ASN A 181 -16.47 1.87 -5.97
CA ASN A 181 -17.66 2.23 -6.75
C ASN A 181 -17.89 3.76 -6.77
N ARG A 182 -17.80 4.43 -5.61
CA ARG A 182 -17.93 5.90 -5.56
C ARG A 182 -16.83 6.59 -6.36
N LEU A 183 -15.58 6.14 -6.23
CA LEU A 183 -14.43 6.76 -6.89
C LEU A 183 -14.50 6.64 -8.43
N VAL A 184 -14.93 5.49 -8.97
CA VAL A 184 -15.02 5.32 -10.43
C VAL A 184 -16.16 6.13 -11.06
N GLN A 185 -17.15 6.53 -10.28
CA GLN A 185 -18.29 7.34 -10.73
C GLN A 185 -17.98 8.86 -10.77
N ILE A 186 -16.88 9.30 -10.15
CA ILE A 186 -16.50 10.73 -10.18
C ILE A 186 -16.21 11.14 -11.62
N VAL A 187 -16.94 12.15 -12.12
CA VAL A 187 -16.69 12.78 -13.41
C VAL A 187 -15.50 13.74 -13.25
N ASN A 188 -14.55 13.71 -14.20
CA ASN A 188 -13.31 14.49 -14.15
C ASN A 188 -12.56 14.39 -12.80
N PRO A 189 -12.15 13.18 -12.40
CA PRO A 189 -11.56 12.94 -11.09
C PRO A 189 -10.17 13.59 -10.97
N PRO A 190 -9.85 14.19 -9.81
CA PRO A 190 -8.53 14.72 -9.55
C PRO A 190 -7.50 13.58 -9.35
N LEU A 191 -6.20 13.91 -9.41
CA LEU A 191 -5.13 12.90 -9.41
C LEU A 191 -5.11 12.04 -8.13
N GLU A 192 -5.55 12.59 -7.01
CA GLU A 192 -5.66 11.92 -5.71
C GLU A 192 -6.61 10.70 -5.78
N VAL A 193 -7.65 10.77 -6.62
CA VAL A 193 -8.56 9.63 -6.84
C VAL A 193 -7.82 8.46 -7.48
N ALA A 194 -6.90 8.73 -8.41
CA ALA A 194 -6.08 7.69 -9.02
C ALA A 194 -5.20 6.98 -7.97
N GLU A 195 -4.67 7.73 -7.01
CA GLU A 195 -3.88 7.17 -5.91
C GLU A 195 -4.73 6.26 -5.01
N LEU A 196 -5.95 6.65 -4.67
CA LEU A 196 -6.88 5.83 -3.88
C LEU A 196 -7.28 4.54 -4.63
N ILE A 197 -7.69 4.64 -5.90
CA ILE A 197 -8.04 3.48 -6.72
C ILE A 197 -6.83 2.54 -6.85
N LYS A 198 -5.63 3.09 -7.06
CA LYS A 198 -4.39 2.30 -7.13
C LYS A 198 -4.14 1.55 -5.82
N LEU A 199 -4.35 2.16 -4.65
CA LEU A 199 -4.22 1.48 -3.36
C LEU A 199 -5.22 0.32 -3.26
N ILE A 200 -6.49 0.54 -3.61
CA ILE A 200 -7.53 -0.51 -3.62
C ILE A 200 -7.13 -1.66 -4.54
N CYS A 201 -6.70 -1.38 -5.78
CA CYS A 201 -6.25 -2.41 -6.72
C CYS A 201 -5.07 -3.21 -6.14
N LYS A 202 -4.10 -2.54 -5.51
CA LYS A 202 -2.95 -3.24 -4.90
C LYS A 202 -3.32 -4.04 -3.66
N ILE A 203 -4.32 -3.61 -2.88
CA ILE A 203 -4.88 -4.39 -1.76
C ILE A 203 -5.54 -5.65 -2.30
N PHE A 204 -6.43 -5.51 -3.30
CA PHE A 204 -7.08 -6.65 -3.96
C PHE A 204 -6.06 -7.63 -4.52
N TRP A 205 -5.04 -7.13 -5.23
CA TRP A 205 -3.91 -7.92 -5.74
C TRP A 205 -3.23 -8.75 -4.65
N SER A 206 -2.81 -8.11 -3.55
CA SER A 206 -2.13 -8.81 -2.45
C SER A 206 -3.02 -9.88 -1.83
N SER A 207 -4.32 -9.62 -1.73
CA SER A 207 -5.31 -10.56 -1.19
C SER A 207 -5.54 -11.76 -2.10
N ILE A 208 -5.45 -11.61 -3.43
CA ILE A 208 -5.69 -12.72 -4.38
C ILE A 208 -4.40 -13.37 -4.92
N TYR A 209 -3.21 -12.94 -4.46
CA TYR A 209 -1.96 -13.27 -5.16
C TYR A 209 -1.74 -14.77 -5.32
N LEU A 210 -1.85 -15.55 -4.23
CA LEU A 210 -1.69 -17.01 -4.26
C LEU A 210 -3.01 -17.76 -4.39
N GLU A 211 -4.07 -17.26 -3.77
CA GLU A 211 -5.38 -17.91 -3.68
C GLU A 211 -6.51 -16.91 -3.71
N ILE A 212 -7.70 -17.35 -4.09
CA ILE A 212 -8.93 -16.55 -4.03
C ILE A 212 -9.48 -16.58 -2.59
N PRO A 213 -9.67 -15.43 -1.93
CA PRO A 213 -10.37 -15.37 -0.65
C PRO A 213 -11.79 -15.94 -0.74
N LYS A 214 -12.23 -16.69 0.28
CA LYS A 214 -13.54 -17.34 0.34
C LYS A 214 -14.72 -16.45 -0.08
N GLN A 215 -14.72 -15.19 0.34
CA GLN A 215 -15.76 -14.21 0.00
C GLN A 215 -15.90 -13.97 -1.51
N LEU A 216 -14.82 -14.10 -2.30
CA LEU A 216 -14.83 -13.88 -3.74
C LEU A 216 -15.32 -15.12 -4.53
N PHE A 217 -15.62 -16.25 -3.87
CA PHE A 217 -16.35 -17.34 -4.51
C PHE A 217 -17.84 -17.06 -4.64
N ASP A 218 -18.38 -16.10 -3.88
CA ASP A 218 -19.75 -15.61 -4.10
C ASP A 218 -19.84 -14.91 -5.47
N PRO A 219 -20.68 -15.39 -6.40
CA PRO A 219 -20.75 -14.84 -7.75
C PRO A 219 -21.18 -13.36 -7.79
N ASN A 220 -22.03 -12.91 -6.87
CA ASN A 220 -22.51 -11.53 -6.82
C ASN A 220 -21.41 -10.58 -6.33
N VAL A 221 -20.68 -11.00 -5.28
CA VAL A 221 -19.52 -10.24 -4.77
C VAL A 221 -18.46 -10.15 -5.86
N PHE A 222 -18.10 -11.26 -6.49
CA PHE A 222 -17.09 -11.29 -7.53
C PHE A 222 -17.50 -10.44 -8.74
N ASN A 223 -18.75 -10.56 -9.21
CA ASN A 223 -19.27 -9.77 -10.31
C ASN A 223 -19.21 -8.26 -10.02
N SER A 224 -19.49 -7.84 -8.77
CA SER A 224 -19.39 -6.43 -8.38
C SER A 224 -17.97 -5.88 -8.52
N TRP A 225 -16.95 -6.65 -8.13
CA TRP A 225 -15.55 -6.28 -8.35
C TRP A 225 -15.19 -6.25 -9.84
N MET A 226 -15.62 -7.25 -10.60
CA MET A 226 -15.32 -7.34 -12.03
C MET A 226 -15.89 -6.18 -12.83
N ILE A 227 -17.13 -5.75 -12.53
CA ILE A 227 -17.74 -4.57 -13.17
C ILE A 227 -16.87 -3.33 -12.96
N LEU A 228 -16.36 -3.10 -11.74
CA LEU A 228 -15.51 -1.94 -11.45
C LEU A 228 -14.16 -2.01 -12.18
N PHE A 229 -13.53 -3.20 -12.23
CA PHE A 229 -12.28 -3.36 -12.98
C PHE A 229 -12.46 -3.15 -14.48
N LEU A 230 -13.54 -3.69 -15.07
CA LEU A 230 -13.86 -3.47 -16.48
C LEU A 230 -14.16 -2.00 -16.76
N ASN A 231 -14.95 -1.33 -15.91
CA ASN A 231 -15.21 0.10 -16.01
C ASN A 231 -13.91 0.92 -16.01
N VAL A 232 -12.94 0.59 -15.16
CA VAL A 232 -11.62 1.22 -15.13
C VAL A 232 -10.82 0.99 -16.43
N LEU A 233 -10.94 -0.19 -17.05
CA LEU A 233 -10.29 -0.46 -18.34
C LEU A 233 -10.95 0.28 -19.50
N GLU A 234 -12.27 0.36 -19.53
CA GLU A 234 -13.04 1.02 -20.60
C GLU A 234 -12.94 2.54 -20.52
N ARG A 235 -12.89 3.10 -19.30
CA ARG A 235 -12.85 4.55 -19.11
C ARG A 235 -11.58 5.16 -19.72
N PRO A 236 -11.67 6.23 -20.53
CA PRO A 236 -10.49 6.89 -21.07
C PRO A 236 -9.66 7.49 -19.93
N VAL A 237 -8.33 7.46 -20.10
CA VAL A 237 -7.43 8.15 -19.16
C VAL A 237 -7.67 9.67 -19.30
N PRO A 238 -7.90 10.40 -18.20
CA PRO A 238 -8.02 11.86 -18.26
C PRO A 238 -6.81 12.49 -18.95
N LEU A 239 -6.98 13.59 -19.67
CA LEU A 239 -5.87 14.31 -20.29
C LEU A 239 -5.38 15.48 -19.42
N GLU A 240 -6.28 16.03 -18.61
CA GLU A 240 -5.98 17.12 -17.68
C GLU A 240 -4.93 16.69 -16.64
N GLY A 241 -3.89 17.51 -16.47
CA GLY A 241 -2.80 17.23 -15.55
C GLY A 241 -1.83 16.13 -16.01
N GLN A 242 -1.95 15.62 -17.24
CA GLN A 242 -1.01 14.65 -17.78
C GLN A 242 0.38 15.27 -17.98
N PRO A 243 1.47 14.65 -17.50
CA PRO A 243 2.82 15.16 -17.72
C PRO A 243 3.21 15.20 -19.22
N ALA A 244 3.82 16.30 -19.63
CA ALA A 244 4.41 16.44 -20.96
C ALA A 244 5.65 15.56 -21.13
N ASP A 245 6.47 15.46 -20.09
CA ASP A 245 7.66 14.62 -20.05
C ASP A 245 7.29 13.12 -20.20
N PRO A 246 7.91 12.39 -21.16
CA PRO A 246 7.59 10.99 -21.42
C PRO A 246 7.83 10.05 -20.22
N GLU A 247 8.88 10.26 -19.44
CA GLU A 247 9.22 9.41 -18.28
C GLU A 247 8.23 9.62 -17.13
N LEU A 248 7.86 10.88 -16.87
CA LEU A 248 6.81 11.20 -15.90
C LEU A 248 5.44 10.69 -16.38
N ARG A 249 5.14 10.78 -17.68
CA ARG A 249 3.88 10.30 -18.26
C ARG A 249 3.72 8.79 -18.08
N LYS A 250 4.78 7.99 -18.31
CA LYS A 250 4.77 6.53 -18.05
C LYS A 250 4.41 6.19 -16.60
N SER A 251 4.78 7.06 -15.66
CA SER A 251 4.56 6.86 -14.22
C SER A 251 3.34 7.59 -13.66
N TRP A 252 2.52 8.22 -14.51
CA TRP A 252 1.36 8.99 -14.07
C TRP A 252 0.30 8.12 -13.38
N GLY A 253 -0.45 8.70 -12.43
CA GLY A 253 -1.35 7.97 -11.54
C GLY A 253 -2.38 7.11 -12.28
N TRP A 254 -3.03 7.67 -13.30
CA TRP A 254 -4.05 6.97 -14.08
C TRP A 254 -3.52 5.77 -14.88
N TRP A 255 -2.30 5.88 -15.40
CA TRP A 255 -1.64 4.75 -16.06
C TRP A 255 -1.26 3.65 -15.06
N LYS A 256 -0.87 4.01 -13.83
CA LYS A 256 -0.65 3.05 -12.75
C LYS A 256 -1.95 2.32 -12.38
N VAL A 257 -3.09 3.01 -12.35
CA VAL A 257 -4.41 2.40 -12.14
C VAL A 257 -4.69 1.34 -13.20
N LYS A 258 -4.68 1.70 -14.50
CA LYS A 258 -4.91 0.73 -15.59
C LYS A 258 -3.95 -0.45 -15.54
N LYS A 259 -2.66 -0.18 -15.30
CA LYS A 259 -1.64 -1.24 -15.18
C LYS A 259 -1.98 -2.25 -14.07
N TRP A 260 -2.38 -1.79 -12.89
CA TRP A 260 -2.76 -2.70 -11.79
C TRP A 260 -4.05 -3.45 -12.07
N THR A 261 -5.02 -2.82 -12.73
CA THR A 261 -6.24 -3.49 -13.19
C THR A 261 -5.92 -4.63 -14.16
N VAL A 262 -5.10 -4.37 -15.18
CA VAL A 262 -4.66 -5.42 -16.12
C VAL A 262 -3.89 -6.52 -15.40
N HIS A 263 -3.01 -6.19 -14.45
CA HIS A 263 -2.32 -7.20 -13.63
C HIS A 263 -3.31 -8.14 -12.92
N ILE A 264 -4.33 -7.59 -12.26
CA ILE A 264 -5.36 -8.37 -11.55
C ILE A 264 -6.10 -9.29 -12.52
N LEU A 265 -6.57 -8.76 -13.64
CA LEU A 265 -7.35 -9.52 -14.63
C LEU A 265 -6.51 -10.63 -15.27
N ASN A 266 -5.24 -10.35 -15.57
CA ASN A 266 -4.31 -11.37 -16.06
C ASN A 266 -4.11 -12.47 -15.02
N ARG A 267 -3.92 -12.13 -13.75
CA ARG A 267 -3.72 -13.14 -12.69
C ARG A 267 -4.98 -13.98 -12.47
N LEU A 268 -6.14 -13.35 -12.48
CA LEU A 268 -7.43 -14.04 -12.44
C LEU A 268 -7.53 -15.06 -13.58
N TYR A 269 -7.17 -14.68 -14.79
CA TYR A 269 -7.15 -15.59 -15.94
C TYR A 269 -6.11 -16.71 -15.79
N THR A 270 -4.83 -16.36 -15.72
CA THR A 270 -3.73 -17.32 -15.85
C THR A 270 -3.59 -18.26 -14.66
N ARG A 271 -4.07 -17.87 -13.48
CA ARG A 271 -3.95 -18.69 -12.26
C ARG A 271 -5.26 -19.33 -11.84
N PHE A 272 -6.38 -18.65 -11.99
CA PHE A 272 -7.65 -19.09 -11.42
C PHE A 272 -8.74 -19.35 -12.47
N GLY A 273 -8.58 -18.84 -13.69
CA GLY A 273 -9.50 -19.03 -14.81
C GLY A 273 -9.10 -20.19 -15.73
N ASP A 274 -7.85 -20.66 -15.68
CA ASP A 274 -7.41 -21.81 -16.48
C ASP A 274 -7.90 -23.13 -15.85
N LEU A 275 -8.87 -23.76 -16.52
CA LEU A 275 -9.47 -25.03 -16.13
C LEU A 275 -8.48 -26.19 -16.05
N LYS A 276 -7.35 -26.12 -16.76
CA LYS A 276 -6.31 -27.15 -16.74
C LYS A 276 -5.51 -27.12 -15.43
N LEU A 277 -5.45 -25.95 -14.78
CA LEU A 277 -4.68 -25.74 -13.55
C LEU A 277 -5.53 -25.87 -12.28
N GLN A 278 -6.86 -25.96 -12.39
CA GLN A 278 -7.75 -25.98 -11.22
C GLN A 278 -7.98 -27.38 -10.67
N ASN A 279 -7.96 -27.48 -9.34
CA ASN A 279 -8.50 -28.61 -8.60
C ASN A 279 -10.05 -28.64 -8.73
N PRO A 280 -10.73 -29.75 -8.34
CA PRO A 280 -12.17 -29.87 -8.46
C PRO A 280 -12.96 -28.77 -7.76
N GLU A 281 -12.48 -28.31 -6.60
CA GLU A 281 -13.13 -27.28 -5.77
C GLU A 281 -13.14 -25.90 -6.46
N ASN A 282 -12.05 -25.54 -7.15
CA ASN A 282 -11.92 -24.24 -7.83
C ASN A 282 -12.42 -24.27 -9.28
N ARG A 283 -12.78 -25.45 -9.80
CA ARG A 283 -13.20 -25.60 -11.21
C ARG A 283 -14.49 -24.83 -11.51
N ALA A 284 -15.43 -24.80 -10.57
CA ALA A 284 -16.68 -24.04 -10.72
C ALA A 284 -16.41 -22.54 -10.89
N PHE A 285 -15.48 -21.99 -10.10
CA PHE A 285 -15.05 -20.60 -10.22
C PHE A 285 -14.43 -20.34 -11.60
N ALA A 286 -13.50 -21.19 -12.05
CA ALA A 286 -12.85 -21.04 -13.35
C ALA A 286 -13.84 -21.07 -14.52
N GLN A 287 -14.82 -21.99 -14.49
CA GLN A 287 -15.87 -22.07 -15.52
C GLN A 287 -16.72 -20.79 -15.55
N MET A 288 -17.14 -20.31 -14.38
CA MET A 288 -17.88 -19.06 -14.23
C MET A 288 -17.07 -17.86 -14.76
N PHE A 289 -15.79 -17.79 -14.40
CA PHE A 289 -14.89 -16.73 -14.85
C PHE A 289 -14.72 -16.71 -16.38
N GLN A 290 -14.42 -17.87 -16.98
CA GLN A 290 -14.26 -18.03 -18.43
C GLN A 290 -15.53 -17.65 -19.18
N LYS A 291 -16.68 -18.18 -18.75
CA LYS A 291 -17.98 -17.95 -19.40
C LYS A 291 -18.41 -16.48 -19.36
N ASN A 292 -18.19 -15.80 -18.24
CA ASN A 292 -18.82 -14.50 -18.00
C ASN A 292 -17.87 -13.30 -18.23
N PHE A 293 -16.56 -13.49 -18.09
CA PHE A 293 -15.60 -12.37 -18.05
C PHE A 293 -14.45 -12.47 -19.05
N ALA A 294 -13.93 -13.66 -19.38
CA ALA A 294 -12.76 -13.79 -20.25
C ALA A 294 -12.94 -13.08 -21.60
N GLY A 295 -14.08 -13.27 -22.27
CA GLY A 295 -14.39 -12.59 -23.53
C GLY A 295 -14.43 -11.05 -23.41
N LYS A 296 -15.03 -10.53 -22.33
CA LYS A 296 -15.11 -9.08 -22.07
C LYS A 296 -13.74 -8.47 -21.77
N ILE A 297 -12.90 -9.19 -21.02
CA ILE A 297 -11.52 -8.77 -20.73
C ILE A 297 -10.72 -8.70 -22.04
N LEU A 298 -10.84 -9.73 -22.89
CA LEU A 298 -10.21 -9.75 -24.21
C LEU A 298 -10.64 -8.54 -25.06
N GLU A 299 -11.93 -8.26 -25.13
CA GLU A 299 -12.45 -7.09 -25.84
C GLU A 299 -11.86 -5.78 -25.32
N CYS A 300 -11.84 -5.58 -23.99
CA CYS A 300 -11.22 -4.40 -23.35
C CYS A 300 -9.74 -4.27 -23.71
N HIS A 301 -9.00 -5.37 -23.69
CA HIS A 301 -7.59 -5.42 -24.06
C HIS A 301 -7.34 -5.04 -25.52
N LEU A 302 -8.15 -5.56 -26.45
CA LEU A 302 -8.05 -5.21 -27.88
C LEU A 302 -8.41 -3.74 -28.11
N ASN A 303 -9.42 -3.21 -27.42
CA ASN A 303 -9.78 -1.79 -27.48
C ASN A 303 -8.64 -0.88 -26.98
N LEU A 304 -7.94 -1.27 -25.91
CA LEU A 304 -6.75 -0.55 -25.44
C LEU A 304 -5.61 -0.57 -26.46
N LEU A 305 -5.33 -1.72 -27.09
CA LEU A 305 -4.31 -1.80 -28.15
C LEU A 305 -4.69 -1.00 -29.39
N ASN A 306 -5.97 -0.91 -29.74
CA ASN A 306 -6.45 -0.12 -30.87
C ASN A 306 -6.13 1.38 -30.71
N VAL A 307 -5.93 1.89 -29.48
CA VAL A 307 -5.47 3.26 -29.23
C VAL A 307 -4.15 3.54 -29.95
N ILE A 308 -3.23 2.58 -29.99
CA ILE A 308 -1.93 2.73 -30.67
C ILE A 308 -2.13 2.90 -32.17
N ARG A 309 -3.01 2.08 -32.78
CA ARG A 309 -3.33 2.16 -34.21
C ARG A 309 -3.93 3.52 -34.58
N MET A 310 -4.71 4.11 -33.67
CA MET A 310 -5.31 5.44 -33.85
C MET A 310 -4.34 6.60 -33.54
N GLY A 311 -3.06 6.32 -33.25
CA GLY A 311 -2.05 7.33 -32.93
C GLY A 311 -2.09 7.85 -31.49
N GLY A 312 -2.85 7.20 -30.60
CA GLY A 312 -2.91 7.53 -29.18
C GLY A 312 -1.75 6.93 -28.37
N TYR A 313 -1.65 7.35 -27.11
CA TYR A 313 -0.60 6.91 -26.20
C TYR A 313 -1.07 5.77 -25.28
N LEU A 314 -0.26 4.72 -25.17
CA LEU A 314 -0.40 3.64 -24.20
C LEU A 314 0.99 3.27 -23.65
N PRO A 315 1.21 3.19 -22.33
CA PRO A 315 2.53 2.84 -21.80
C PRO A 315 2.96 1.42 -22.16
N ASP A 316 4.24 1.23 -22.52
CA ASP A 316 4.82 -0.07 -22.90
C ASP A 316 4.53 -1.19 -21.90
N ARG A 317 4.53 -0.87 -20.60
CA ARG A 317 4.21 -1.85 -19.58
C ARG A 317 2.77 -2.35 -19.64
N VAL A 318 1.82 -1.47 -20.00
CA VAL A 318 0.41 -1.88 -20.18
C VAL A 318 0.28 -2.72 -21.44
N ILE A 319 0.94 -2.33 -22.53
CA ILE A 319 1.01 -3.12 -23.79
C ILE A 319 1.53 -4.52 -23.50
N ASN A 320 2.68 -4.63 -22.83
CA ASN A 320 3.31 -5.91 -22.52
C ASN A 320 2.38 -6.83 -21.71
N LEU A 321 1.67 -6.29 -20.71
CA LEU A 321 0.72 -7.07 -19.92
C LEU A 321 -0.48 -7.54 -20.76
N ILE A 322 -1.01 -6.69 -21.63
CA ILE A 322 -2.10 -7.09 -22.53
C ILE A 322 -1.63 -8.19 -23.49
N LEU A 323 -0.43 -8.08 -24.06
CA LEU A 323 0.11 -9.11 -24.94
C LEU A 323 0.37 -10.44 -24.21
N GLN A 324 0.83 -10.39 -22.95
CA GLN A 324 0.95 -11.58 -22.10
C GLN A 324 -0.40 -12.24 -21.81
N TYR A 325 -1.49 -11.47 -21.74
CA TYR A 325 -2.82 -12.04 -21.64
C TYR A 325 -3.13 -12.84 -22.91
N LEU A 326 -2.96 -12.24 -24.08
CA LEU A 326 -3.24 -12.88 -25.38
C LEU A 326 -2.40 -14.13 -25.65
N SER A 327 -1.16 -14.18 -25.17
CA SER A 327 -0.29 -15.34 -25.34
C SER A 327 -0.68 -16.52 -24.44
N ASN A 328 -1.31 -16.23 -23.30
CA ASN A 328 -1.67 -17.22 -22.29
C ASN A 328 -3.18 -17.56 -22.31
N SER A 329 -3.97 -16.83 -23.10
CA SER A 329 -5.42 -16.98 -23.20
C SER A 329 -5.87 -18.09 -24.13
#